data_AF-A0A2U8X3Q9-F1
#
_entry.id   AF-A0A2U8X3Q9-F1
#
_cell.length_a   1.000
_cell.length_b   1.000
_cell.length_c   1.000
_cell.angle_alpha   90.00
_cell.angle_beta   90.00
_cell.angle_gamma   90.00
#
_symmetry.space_group_name_H-M   'P 1'
#
loop_
_entity.id
_entity.type
_entity.pdbx_description
1 polymer ?
#
loop_
_entity_poly.entity_id
_entity_poly.type
_entity_poly.pdbx_seq_one_letter_code
_entity_poly.pdbx_strand_id
1 'polypeptide(L)'
;MGMVLDAFATTSDDFGQLGINQLLNAMSDPTRSAVQGLNAALAVVAGIEARNEAEAQLGIQMAATHEAAMKMLRVAASGSDPKTTEVYGNLATKLLRTYTAQIEALAKLKRGGEQTVRVEHVHVHAGGQAIVGNVSTGQGGGVRYSETNPMHSVERQPLPFRSALRCGVVSPHRSGPP
;
A
#
# COMPACT_ATOMS: atom_id res chain seq x y z
N MET A 1 -21.87 0.79 22.02
CA MET A 1 -21.02 0.37 20.89
C MET A 1 -21.40 1.04 19.57
N GLY A 2 -22.66 1.43 19.32
CA GLY A 2 -23.14 1.96 18.03
C GLY A 2 -22.21 2.94 17.30
N MET A 3 -21.78 4.03 17.96
CA MET A 3 -20.88 5.03 17.35
C MET A 3 -19.54 4.45 16.85
N VAL A 4 -19.02 3.40 17.49
CA VAL A 4 -17.77 2.74 17.06
C VAL A 4 -18.01 1.82 15.87
N LEU A 5 -19.13 1.11 15.87
CA LEU A 5 -19.52 0.24 14.75
C LEU A 5 -19.74 1.08 13.47
N ASP A 6 -20.36 2.25 13.62
CA ASP A 6 -20.53 3.22 12.54
C ASP A 6 -19.18 3.72 12.02
N ALA A 7 -18.27 4.10 12.92
CA ALA A 7 -16.92 4.57 12.53
C ALA A 7 -16.10 3.50 11.78
N PHE A 8 -16.34 2.23 12.08
CA PHE A 8 -15.69 1.10 11.42
C PHE A 8 -16.48 0.50 10.27
N ALA A 9 -17.66 1.07 9.96
CA ALA A 9 -18.56 0.60 8.90
C ALA A 9 -18.82 -0.92 8.97
N THR A 10 -19.05 -1.42 10.18
CA THR A 10 -19.28 -2.83 10.46
C THR A 10 -20.55 -3.02 11.26
N THR A 11 -21.18 -4.18 11.12
CA THR A 11 -22.22 -4.67 12.02
C THR A 11 -21.70 -5.73 12.99
N SER A 12 -20.42 -6.10 12.86
CA SER A 12 -19.76 -7.11 13.69
C SER A 12 -19.20 -6.49 14.96
N ASP A 13 -19.77 -6.86 16.11
CA ASP A 13 -19.25 -6.47 17.41
C ASP A 13 -17.81 -6.95 17.63
N ASP A 14 -17.46 -8.14 17.14
CA ASP A 14 -16.10 -8.71 17.26
C ASP A 14 -15.07 -7.87 16.51
N PHE A 15 -15.42 -7.42 15.29
CA PHE A 15 -14.57 -6.52 14.53
C PHE A 15 -14.41 -5.18 15.25
N GLY A 16 -15.53 -4.63 15.76
CA GLY A 16 -15.56 -3.43 16.59
C GLY A 16 -14.58 -3.49 17.76
N GLN A 17 -14.70 -4.54 18.56
CA GLN A 17 -13.87 -4.76 19.74
C GLN A 17 -12.39 -4.96 19.38
N LEU A 18 -12.12 -5.77 18.35
CA LEU A 18 -10.76 -5.99 17.87
C LEU A 18 -10.12 -4.67 17.41
N GLY A 19 -10.85 -3.83 16.66
CA GLY A 19 -10.37 -2.52 16.22
C GLY A 19 -10.06 -1.58 17.37
N ILE A 20 -10.94 -1.50 18.38
CA ILE A 20 -10.68 -0.74 19.62
C ILE A 20 -9.39 -1.22 20.29
N ASN A 21 -9.22 -2.54 20.46
CA ASN A 21 -8.06 -3.11 21.13
C ASN A 21 -6.76 -2.83 20.36
N GLN A 22 -6.80 -2.90 19.03
CA GLN A 22 -5.64 -2.54 18.20
C GLN A 22 -5.27 -1.07 18.36
N LEU A 23 -6.26 -0.17 18.32
CA LEU A 23 -6.02 1.26 18.53
C LEU A 23 -5.50 1.54 19.94
N LEU A 24 -6.09 0.95 20.98
CA LEU A 24 -5.64 1.11 22.35
C LEU A 24 -4.16 0.71 22.52
N ASN A 25 -3.77 -0.43 21.94
CA ASN A 25 -2.39 -0.92 21.98
C ASN A 25 -1.44 0.00 21.22
N ALA A 26 -1.79 0.40 20.00
CA ALA A 26 -0.97 1.32 19.19
C ALA A 26 -0.80 2.68 19.88
N MET A 27 -1.86 3.15 20.54
CA MET A 27 -1.90 4.44 21.21
C MET A 27 -1.30 4.45 22.62
N SER A 28 -0.75 3.34 23.11
CA SER A 28 -0.13 3.29 24.44
C SER A 28 1.06 4.26 24.52
N ASP A 29 1.00 5.24 25.41
CA ASP A 29 2.09 6.18 25.68
C ASP A 29 2.04 6.61 27.15
N PRO A 30 3.18 6.58 27.89
CA PRO A 30 3.19 6.84 29.33
C PRO A 30 2.87 8.29 29.71
N THR A 31 2.90 9.22 28.75
CA THR A 31 2.70 10.66 28.98
C THR A 31 1.27 11.13 28.71
N ARG A 32 0.39 10.23 28.23
CA ARG A 32 -1.01 10.56 27.90
C ARG A 32 -1.98 9.55 28.48
N SER A 33 -3.23 9.97 28.73
CA SER A 33 -4.27 9.04 29.14
C SER A 33 -4.65 8.09 28.00
N ALA A 34 -4.92 6.83 28.33
CA ALA A 34 -5.34 5.82 27.35
C ALA A 34 -6.63 6.23 26.61
N VAL A 35 -7.58 6.83 27.34
CA VAL A 35 -8.85 7.32 26.78
C VAL A 35 -8.62 8.45 25.77
N GLN A 36 -7.72 9.40 26.07
CA GLN A 36 -7.41 10.48 25.14
C GLN A 36 -6.74 9.95 23.87
N GLY A 37 -5.79 9.02 24.00
CA GLY A 37 -5.15 8.38 22.85
C GLY A 37 -6.15 7.62 21.98
N LEU A 38 -7.04 6.83 22.61
CA LEU A 38 -8.09 6.10 21.91
C LEU A 38 -9.07 7.04 21.20
N ASN A 39 -9.55 8.09 21.86
CA ASN A 39 -10.49 9.05 21.27
C ASN A 39 -9.86 9.77 20.06
N ALA A 40 -8.59 10.15 20.15
CA ALA A 40 -7.87 10.76 19.03
C ALA A 40 -7.76 9.78 17.84
N ALA A 41 -7.42 8.52 18.11
CA ALA A 41 -7.34 7.51 17.06
C ALA A 41 -8.71 7.18 16.44
N LEU A 42 -9.76 7.08 17.26
CA LEU A 42 -11.14 6.91 16.78
C LEU A 42 -11.59 8.10 15.93
N ALA A 43 -11.21 9.33 16.29
CA ALA A 43 -11.50 10.50 15.46
C ALA A 43 -10.82 10.43 14.09
N VAL A 44 -9.59 9.91 14.01
CA VAL A 44 -8.90 9.66 12.73
C VAL A 44 -9.66 8.63 11.89
N VAL A 45 -10.04 7.49 12.48
CA VAL A 45 -10.77 6.45 11.75
C VAL A 45 -12.16 6.90 11.34
N ALA A 46 -12.87 7.65 12.20
CA ALA A 46 -14.16 8.23 11.87
C ALA A 46 -14.05 9.23 10.70
N GLY A 47 -13.01 10.08 10.68
CA GLY A 47 -12.77 11.02 9.59
C GLY A 47 -12.38 10.37 8.25
N ILE A 48 -12.03 9.09 8.25
CA ILE A 48 -11.85 8.31 7.02
C ILE A 48 -13.19 7.98 6.37
N GLU A 49 -14.30 8.00 7.13
CA GLU A 49 -15.64 7.66 6.66
C GLU A 49 -15.61 6.33 5.89
N ALA A 50 -15.20 5.27 6.60
CA ALA A 50 -15.11 3.94 6.02
C ALA A 50 -16.47 3.52 5.44
N ARG A 51 -16.47 2.86 4.28
CA ARG A 51 -17.69 2.29 3.68
C ARG A 51 -17.82 0.78 3.92
N ASN A 52 -16.75 0.16 4.39
CA ASN A 52 -16.65 -1.26 4.69
C ASN A 52 -15.47 -1.51 5.64
N GLU A 53 -15.39 -2.73 6.14
CA GLU A 53 -14.37 -3.17 7.10
C GLU A 53 -12.94 -3.07 6.55
N ALA A 54 -12.72 -3.20 5.23
CA ALA A 54 -11.38 -3.07 4.66
C ALA A 54 -10.88 -1.62 4.69
N GLU A 55 -11.74 -0.65 4.41
CA GLU A 55 -11.45 0.78 4.60
C GLU A 55 -11.19 1.11 6.08
N ALA A 56 -11.98 0.51 6.98
CA ALA A 56 -11.79 0.68 8.42
C ALA A 56 -10.47 0.09 8.92
N GLN A 57 -10.09 -1.12 8.48
CA GLN A 57 -8.79 -1.72 8.81
C GLN A 57 -7.63 -0.85 8.31
N LEU A 58 -7.74 -0.32 7.10
CA LEU A 58 -6.72 0.59 6.58
C LEU A 58 -6.63 1.86 7.45
N GLY A 59 -7.76 2.40 7.89
CA GLY A 59 -7.78 3.54 8.81
C GLY A 59 -7.17 3.27 10.17
N ILE A 60 -7.45 2.10 10.76
CA ILE A 60 -6.82 1.64 12.01
C ILE A 60 -5.30 1.55 11.84
N GLN A 61 -4.84 0.96 10.73
CA GLN A 61 -3.42 0.89 10.41
C GLN A 61 -2.80 2.28 10.21
N MET A 62 -3.47 3.20 9.54
CA MET A 62 -2.99 4.57 9.32
C MET A 62 -2.79 5.32 10.64
N ALA A 63 -3.77 5.23 11.56
CA ALA A 63 -3.66 5.83 12.89
C ALA A 63 -2.45 5.25 13.65
N ALA A 64 -2.28 3.93 13.63
CA ALA A 64 -1.15 3.25 14.27
C ALA A 64 0.21 3.63 13.64
N THR A 65 0.30 3.66 12.31
CA THR A 65 1.51 4.07 11.58
C THR A 65 1.90 5.50 11.94
N HIS A 66 0.95 6.42 11.95
CA HIS A 66 1.20 7.83 12.30
C HIS A 66 1.71 7.97 13.73
N GLU A 67 1.05 7.32 14.69
CA GLU A 67 1.47 7.33 16.10
C GLU A 67 2.88 6.76 16.28
N ALA A 68 3.18 5.63 15.64
CA ALA A 68 4.51 5.05 15.67
C ALA A 68 5.55 6.02 15.09
N ALA A 69 5.26 6.67 13.96
CA ALA A 69 6.14 7.67 13.37
C ALA A 69 6.41 8.85 14.34
N MET A 70 5.36 9.39 14.98
CA MET A 70 5.50 10.48 15.95
C MET A 70 6.35 10.07 17.16
N LYS A 71 6.18 8.84 17.66
CA LYS A 71 7.03 8.29 18.73
C LYS A 71 8.49 8.21 18.31
N MET A 72 8.78 7.72 17.10
CA MET A 72 10.15 7.65 16.60
C MET A 72 10.78 9.04 16.42
N LEU A 73 10.01 10.02 15.90
CA LEU A 73 10.47 11.41 15.81
C LEU A 73 10.78 12.01 17.19
N ARG A 74 9.91 11.78 18.18
CA ARG A 74 10.14 12.24 19.56
C ARG A 74 11.45 11.68 20.11
N VAL A 75 11.67 10.37 19.96
CA VAL A 75 12.91 9.72 20.42
C VAL A 75 14.12 10.30 19.70
N ALA A 76 14.06 10.44 18.37
CA ALA A 76 15.13 11.02 17.57
C ALA A 76 15.49 12.45 17.99
N ALA A 77 14.48 13.27 18.29
CA ALA A 77 14.64 14.66 18.74
C ALA A 77 15.20 14.77 20.16
N SER A 78 14.92 13.80 21.03
CA SER A 78 15.47 13.73 22.39
C SER A 78 16.83 13.03 22.49
N GLY A 79 17.27 12.38 21.41
CA GLY A 79 18.52 11.62 21.36
C GLY A 79 19.73 12.53 21.57
N SER A 80 20.62 12.14 22.48
CA SER A 80 21.86 12.89 22.75
C SER A 80 23.03 12.44 21.87
N ASP A 81 22.93 11.26 21.26
CA ASP A 81 23.95 10.71 20.36
C ASP A 81 23.47 10.66 18.90
N PRO A 82 24.36 10.92 17.92
CA PRO A 82 23.98 10.94 16.51
C PRO A 82 23.38 9.63 15.99
N LYS A 83 23.79 8.48 16.55
CA LYS A 83 23.34 7.17 16.08
C LYS A 83 21.87 6.94 16.44
N THR A 84 21.44 7.31 17.65
CA THR A 84 20.03 7.27 18.06
C THR A 84 19.18 8.15 17.15
N THR A 85 19.59 9.41 16.93
CA THR A 85 18.87 10.33 16.04
C THR A 85 18.75 9.78 14.62
N GLU A 86 19.82 9.22 14.07
CA GLU A 86 19.81 8.60 12.74
C GLU A 86 18.88 7.38 12.66
N VAL A 87 18.98 6.44 13.60
CA VAL A 87 18.18 5.19 13.57
C VAL A 87 16.69 5.51 13.66
N TYR A 88 16.28 6.30 14.65
CA TYR A 88 14.88 6.62 14.86
C TYR A 88 14.33 7.61 13.82
N GLY A 89 15.16 8.54 13.33
CA GLY A 89 14.80 9.42 12.21
C GLY A 89 14.55 8.65 10.92
N ASN A 90 15.38 7.64 10.63
CA ASN A 90 15.19 6.76 9.48
C ASN A 90 13.95 5.89 9.60
N LEU A 91 13.65 5.34 10.79
CA LEU A 91 12.42 4.59 11.04
C LEU A 91 11.18 5.48 10.88
N ALA A 92 11.20 6.68 11.44
CA ALA A 92 10.12 7.66 11.27
C ALA A 92 9.87 7.98 9.79
N THR A 93 10.94 8.24 9.03
CA THR A 93 10.84 8.54 7.59
C THR A 93 10.20 7.39 6.80
N LYS A 94 10.53 6.14 7.12
CA LYS A 94 9.92 4.97 6.50
C LYS A 94 8.43 4.88 6.81
N LEU A 95 8.04 5.05 8.08
CA LEU A 95 6.63 5.02 8.50
C LEU A 95 5.83 6.16 7.86
N LEU A 96 6.39 7.37 7.74
CA LEU A 96 5.74 8.48 7.06
C LEU A 96 5.55 8.21 5.57
N ARG A 97 6.52 7.59 4.89
CA ARG A 97 6.34 7.14 3.51
C ARG A 97 5.25 6.08 3.39
N THR A 98 5.19 5.12 4.31
CA THR A 98 4.10 4.14 4.39
C THR A 98 2.76 4.83 4.57
N TYR A 99 2.67 5.84 5.45
CA TYR A 99 1.45 6.61 5.68
C TYR A 99 0.97 7.30 4.40
N THR A 100 1.87 7.93 3.63
CA THR A 100 1.52 8.51 2.32
C THR A 100 0.99 7.46 1.35
N ALA A 101 1.63 6.29 1.27
CA ALA A 101 1.15 5.19 0.42
C ALA A 101 -0.22 4.65 0.89
N GLN A 102 -0.50 4.64 2.19
CA GLN A 102 -1.82 4.27 2.73
C GLN A 102 -2.89 5.29 2.34
N ILE A 103 -2.57 6.60 2.34
CA ILE A 103 -3.48 7.65 1.84
C ILE A 103 -3.81 7.43 0.37
N GLU A 104 -2.82 7.14 -0.47
CA GLU A 104 -3.04 6.83 -1.89
C GLU A 104 -3.89 5.57 -2.08
N ALA A 105 -3.61 4.52 -1.32
CA ALA A 105 -4.39 3.29 -1.33
C ALA A 105 -5.85 3.53 -0.91
N LEU A 106 -6.07 4.32 0.14
CA LEU A 106 -7.41 4.71 0.58
C LEU A 106 -8.15 5.50 -0.50
N ALA A 107 -7.49 6.48 -1.13
CA ALA A 107 -8.08 7.24 -2.24
C ALA A 107 -8.46 6.32 -3.41
N LYS A 108 -7.62 5.33 -3.73
CA LYS A 108 -7.90 4.33 -4.78
C LYS A 108 -9.08 3.42 -4.42
N LEU A 109 -9.14 2.93 -3.18
CA LEU A 109 -10.28 2.16 -2.67
C LEU A 109 -11.57 2.98 -2.74
N LYS A 110 -11.52 4.25 -2.33
CA LYS A 110 -12.66 5.17 -2.39
C LYS A 110 -13.18 5.38 -3.81
N ARG A 111 -12.29 5.49 -4.80
CA ARG A 111 -12.64 5.61 -6.23
C ARG A 111 -13.17 4.32 -6.85
N GLY A 112 -13.10 3.17 -6.17
CA GLY A 112 -13.76 1.94 -6.62
C GLY A 112 -13.15 1.27 -7.86
N GLY A 113 -11.93 1.65 -8.26
CA GLY A 113 -11.22 0.98 -9.36
C GLY A 113 -11.70 1.32 -10.78
N GLU A 114 -12.41 2.43 -10.98
CA GLU A 114 -12.70 2.91 -12.33
C GLU A 114 -11.40 3.31 -13.07
N GLN A 115 -10.86 2.40 -13.88
CA GLN A 115 -10.13 2.79 -15.06
C GLN A 115 -11.18 3.10 -16.14
N THR A 116 -11.60 4.35 -16.26
CA THR A 116 -12.55 4.78 -17.28
C THR A 116 -11.89 4.64 -18.67
N VAL A 117 -11.98 3.45 -19.29
CA VAL A 117 -11.57 3.25 -20.68
C VAL A 117 -12.67 3.87 -21.56
N ARG A 118 -12.48 5.13 -21.93
CA ARG A 118 -13.34 5.79 -22.91
C ARG A 118 -12.89 5.35 -24.31
N VAL A 119 -13.68 4.48 -24.95
CA VAL A 119 -13.43 4.06 -26.33
C VAL A 119 -13.85 5.19 -27.26
N GLU A 120 -12.87 5.95 -27.74
CA GLU A 120 -13.06 6.90 -28.82
C GLU A 120 -12.58 6.25 -30.13
N HIS A 121 -13.50 5.97 -31.04
CA HIS A 121 -13.13 5.48 -32.37
C HIS A 121 -12.51 6.65 -33.16
N VAL A 122 -11.18 6.68 -33.23
CA VAL A 122 -10.44 7.64 -34.05
C VAL A 122 -10.29 7.05 -35.46
N HIS A 123 -10.90 7.70 -36.45
CA HIS A 123 -10.66 7.39 -37.85
C HIS A 123 -9.32 7.98 -38.28
N VAL A 124 -8.33 7.11 -38.51
CA VAL A 124 -7.06 7.51 -39.13
C VAL A 124 -7.25 7.46 -40.64
N HIS A 125 -7.27 8.63 -41.28
CA HIS A 125 -7.33 8.74 -42.74
C HIS A 125 -5.97 8.36 -43.36
N ALA A 126 -5.97 7.97 -44.65
CA ALA A 126 -4.73 7.68 -45.37
C ALA A 126 -3.78 8.89 -45.31
N GLY A 127 -2.62 8.72 -44.66
CA GLY A 127 -1.64 9.77 -44.40
C GLY A 127 -1.60 10.31 -42.96
N GLY A 128 -2.55 9.95 -42.09
CA GLY A 128 -2.53 10.29 -40.66
C GLY A 128 -1.66 9.32 -39.85
N GLN A 129 -0.83 9.84 -38.94
CA GLN A 129 -0.06 9.02 -37.99
C GLN A 129 -0.63 9.20 -36.59
N ALA A 130 -1.07 8.11 -35.97
CA ALA A 130 -1.53 8.10 -34.58
C ALA A 130 -0.41 7.58 -33.68
N ILE A 131 -0.04 8.35 -32.66
CA ILE A 131 0.91 7.94 -31.63
C ILE A 131 0.10 7.37 -30.46
N VAL A 132 0.39 6.13 -30.06
CA VAL A 132 -0.24 5.48 -28.89
C VAL A 132 0.81 5.35 -27.78
N GLY A 133 0.59 6.03 -26.65
CA GLY A 133 1.49 6.00 -25.50
C GLY A 133 1.45 7.28 -24.65
N ASN A 134 2.18 7.31 -23.54
CA ASN A 134 2.28 8.48 -22.66
C ASN A 134 3.12 9.57 -23.34
N VAL A 135 2.48 10.57 -23.95
CA VAL A 135 3.17 11.67 -24.64
C VAL A 135 3.61 12.71 -23.62
N SER A 136 4.88 12.69 -23.23
CA SER A 136 5.52 13.80 -22.53
C SER A 136 5.98 14.82 -23.58
N THR A 137 5.33 15.98 -23.67
CA THR A 137 5.79 17.08 -24.53
C THR A 137 7.01 17.76 -23.91
N GLY A 138 8.16 17.09 -24.05
CA GLY A 138 9.49 17.64 -23.80
C GLY A 138 10.08 18.21 -25.09
N GLN A 139 10.56 19.43 -25.00
CA GLN A 139 11.08 20.29 -26.06
C GLN A 139 12.19 19.64 -26.91
N GLY A 140 11.98 19.60 -28.24
CA GLY A 140 12.99 19.70 -29.30
C GLY A 140 14.13 18.68 -29.39
N GLY A 141 14.04 17.75 -30.35
CA GLY A 141 15.20 16.98 -30.83
C GLY A 141 14.82 15.82 -31.74
N GLY A 142 14.78 16.04 -33.05
CA GLY A 142 14.43 15.02 -34.04
C GLY A 142 15.44 13.88 -34.07
N VAL A 143 14.97 12.65 -33.79
CA VAL A 143 15.74 11.43 -34.02
C VAL A 143 15.37 10.87 -35.40
N ARG A 144 16.34 10.86 -36.31
CA ARG A 144 16.23 10.16 -37.60
C ARG A 144 16.42 8.66 -37.36
N TYR A 145 15.43 7.85 -37.72
CA TYR A 145 15.64 6.41 -37.82
C TYR A 145 16.34 6.10 -39.15
N SER A 146 17.55 5.56 -39.06
CA SER A 146 18.29 4.98 -40.18
C SER A 146 17.67 3.63 -40.52
N GLU A 147 17.24 3.48 -41.77
CA GLU A 147 16.78 2.22 -42.34
C GLU A 147 17.97 1.27 -42.54
N THR A 148 18.23 0.43 -41.54
CA THR A 148 19.01 -0.79 -41.71
C THR A 148 18.21 -1.94 -41.11
N ASN A 149 17.55 -2.68 -41.99
CA ASN A 149 16.92 -3.95 -41.67
C ASN A 149 18.01 -5.04 -41.59
N PRO A 150 18.14 -5.74 -40.45
CA PRO A 150 18.48 -7.15 -40.53
C PRO A 150 17.57 -7.98 -39.59
N MET A 151 16.31 -8.19 -39.97
CA MET A 151 15.60 -9.39 -39.49
C MET A 151 15.89 -10.55 -40.44
N HIS A 152 16.98 -11.25 -40.15
CA HIS A 152 17.16 -12.62 -40.64
C HIS A 152 16.17 -13.53 -39.90
N SER A 153 15.38 -14.29 -40.65
CA SER A 153 14.40 -15.24 -40.13
C SER A 153 15.10 -16.38 -39.38
N VAL A 154 15.17 -16.29 -38.05
CA VAL A 154 15.53 -17.42 -37.21
C VAL A 154 14.29 -18.28 -37.02
N GLU A 155 14.24 -19.40 -37.75
CA GLU A 155 13.25 -20.45 -37.57
C GLU A 155 13.40 -21.05 -36.16
N ARG A 156 12.41 -20.84 -35.30
CA ARG A 156 12.44 -21.36 -33.92
C ARG A 156 11.95 -22.81 -33.92
N GLN A 157 12.85 -23.75 -33.67
CA GLN A 157 12.47 -25.10 -33.27
C GLN A 157 11.73 -25.06 -31.91
N PRO A 158 10.62 -25.78 -31.75
CA PRO A 158 9.91 -25.85 -30.47
C PRO A 158 10.76 -26.58 -29.42
N LEU A 159 10.87 -25.97 -28.24
CA LEU A 159 11.59 -26.53 -27.10
C LEU A 159 10.82 -27.76 -26.53
N PRO A 160 11.51 -28.83 -26.10
CA PRO A 160 10.85 -29.99 -25.54
C PRO A 160 10.27 -29.68 -24.15
N PHE A 161 9.02 -30.08 -23.92
CA PHE A 161 8.36 -30.06 -22.61
C PHE A 161 9.16 -30.90 -21.60
N ARG A 162 9.90 -30.24 -20.71
CA ARG A 162 10.47 -30.89 -19.52
C ARG A 162 9.48 -30.79 -18.37
N SER A 163 9.10 -31.97 -17.88
CA SER A 163 8.29 -32.23 -16.68
C SER A 163 8.67 -31.31 -15.52
N ALA A 164 7.67 -30.65 -14.94
CA ALA A 164 7.81 -29.82 -13.76
C ALA A 164 8.32 -30.64 -12.57
N LEU A 165 9.38 -30.14 -11.92
CA LEU A 165 9.83 -30.65 -10.63
C LEU A 165 8.72 -30.47 -9.59
N ARG A 166 8.20 -31.58 -9.07
CA ARG A 166 7.30 -31.61 -7.91
C ARG A 166 8.02 -31.00 -6.70
N CYS A 167 7.42 -29.97 -6.11
CA CYS A 167 7.79 -29.51 -4.78
C CYS A 167 7.41 -30.60 -3.76
N GLY A 168 8.41 -31.18 -3.09
CA GLY A 168 8.21 -32.20 -2.06
C GLY A 168 7.87 -31.56 -0.71
N VAL A 169 6.70 -31.88 -0.18
CA VAL A 169 6.30 -31.58 1.20
C VAL A 169 6.99 -32.58 2.13
N VAL A 170 7.90 -32.11 2.98
CA VAL A 170 8.45 -32.89 4.11
C VAL A 170 7.46 -32.78 5.27
N SER A 171 6.85 -33.90 5.67
CA SER A 171 6.01 -33.98 6.87
C SER A 171 6.90 -34.25 8.10
N PRO A 172 6.68 -33.59 9.25
CA PRO A 172 7.44 -33.87 10.47
C PRO A 172 6.91 -35.14 11.15
N HIS A 173 7.77 -36.14 11.28
CA HIS A 173 7.53 -37.33 12.09
C HIS A 173 7.50 -36.95 13.58
N ARG A 174 6.37 -37.22 14.26
CA ARG A 174 6.29 -37.30 15.73
C ARG A 174 6.86 -38.65 16.17
N SER A 175 7.90 -38.64 16.99
CA SER A 175 8.28 -39.77 17.85
C SER A 175 7.78 -39.51 19.28
N GLY A 176 6.92 -40.38 19.77
CA GLY A 176 6.57 -40.50 21.19
C GLY A 176 7.45 -41.56 21.88
N PRO A 177 7.61 -41.50 23.21
CA PRO A 177 8.51 -42.38 23.94
C PRO A 177 7.85 -43.72 24.33
N PRO A 178 8.63 -44.79 24.50
CA PRO A 178 8.35 -45.83 25.48
C PRO A 178 9.00 -45.52 26.83
#